data_AF-A0A7H1MF84-F1
#
_entry.id   AF-A0A7H1MF84-F1
#
_cell.length_a   1.000
_cell.length_b   1.000
_cell.length_c   1.000
_cell.angle_alpha   90.00
_cell.angle_beta   90.00
_cell.angle_gamma   90.00
#
_symmetry.space_group_name_H-M   'P 1'
#
loop_
_entity.id
_entity.type
_entity.pdbx_description
1 polymer ?
#
loop_
_entity_poly.entity_id
_entity_poly.type
_entity_poly.pdbx_seq_one_letter_code
_entity_poly.pdbx_strand_id
1 'polypeptide(L)'
;MIFSQPLLKEAVEDCWEKLFYPLPNNCSNTIKHNYLSVNAHVEIQNKIAKLGGMPQGEIGKLLTENKKRESERKRVIAEIENLQGTNNDKLVEQLKEANQEADKYKERLGHLKNNLIQHQKMHERLSKEVSDLNDKISESDPQLLKSRRAGEVDKVIVRLIEELLKQKVEAVGEAATRINRAIAHDKHIDHIRIKANGQMSLFGYDGYETHVDSSAGQMQILIISLVSALAKVTRYQAPFIYY
;
A
#
# COMPACT_ATOMS: atom_id res chain seq x y z
N MET A 1 -31.01 -16.21 -25.29
CA MET A 1 -31.66 -16.21 -23.97
C MET A 1 -32.65 -15.06 -23.94
N ILE A 2 -33.94 -15.33 -23.75
CA ILE A 2 -35.00 -14.31 -23.91
C ILE A 2 -34.99 -13.28 -22.76
N PHE A 3 -34.37 -13.60 -21.62
CA PHE A 3 -34.31 -12.72 -20.43
C PHE A 3 -33.08 -11.79 -20.34
N SER A 4 -32.35 -11.57 -21.43
CA SER A 4 -31.13 -10.76 -21.41
C SER A 4 -31.38 -9.24 -21.49
N GLN A 5 -32.62 -8.81 -21.70
CA GLN A 5 -32.99 -7.41 -21.84
C GLN A 5 -33.73 -6.90 -20.59
N PRO A 6 -33.24 -5.86 -19.90
CA PRO A 6 -33.80 -5.39 -18.63
C PRO A 6 -35.24 -4.87 -18.79
N LEU A 7 -35.56 -4.21 -19.89
CA LEU A 7 -36.92 -3.73 -20.22
C LEU A 7 -37.92 -4.88 -20.39
N LEU A 8 -37.49 -6.01 -20.98
CA LEU A 8 -38.35 -7.16 -21.17
C LEU A 8 -38.64 -7.85 -19.83
N LYS A 9 -37.66 -7.87 -18.93
CA LYS A 9 -37.83 -8.42 -17.58
C LYS A 9 -38.83 -7.58 -16.78
N GLU A 10 -38.71 -6.26 -16.84
CA GLU A 10 -39.58 -5.32 -16.15
C GLU A 10 -41.02 -5.40 -16.68
N ALA A 11 -41.20 -5.52 -18.01
CA ALA A 11 -42.51 -5.72 -18.63
C ALA A 11 -43.16 -7.07 -18.26
N VAL A 12 -42.37 -8.13 -18.13
CA VAL A 12 -42.87 -9.45 -17.69
C VAL A 12 -43.24 -9.42 -16.21
N GLU A 13 -42.45 -8.76 -15.36
CA GLU A 13 -42.77 -8.58 -13.93
C GLU A 13 -44.07 -7.77 -13.75
N ASP A 14 -44.24 -6.66 -14.48
CA ASP A 14 -45.44 -5.82 -14.40
C ASP A 14 -46.70 -6.54 -14.92
N CYS A 15 -46.59 -7.31 -16.01
CA CYS A 15 -47.67 -8.17 -16.49
C CYS A 15 -48.03 -9.28 -15.49
N TRP A 16 -47.03 -9.84 -14.81
CA TRP A 16 -47.24 -10.87 -13.80
C TRP A 16 -47.89 -10.31 -12.54
N GLU A 17 -47.49 -9.13 -12.08
CA GLU A 17 -48.12 -8.44 -10.95
C GLU A 17 -49.59 -8.12 -11.25
N LYS A 18 -49.90 -7.61 -12.45
CA LYS A 18 -51.28 -7.30 -12.87
C LYS A 18 -52.20 -8.51 -12.98
N LEU A 19 -51.64 -9.70 -13.19
CA LEU A 19 -52.41 -10.95 -13.21
C LEU A 19 -52.93 -11.37 -11.83
N PHE A 20 -52.23 -10.95 -10.76
CA PHE A 20 -52.55 -11.34 -9.39
C PHE A 20 -52.92 -10.16 -8.49
N TYR A 21 -52.83 -8.92 -8.97
CA TYR A 21 -53.20 -7.71 -8.22
C TYR A 21 -54.04 -6.72 -9.05
N PRO A 22 -55.22 -6.30 -8.53
CA PRO A 22 -55.89 -6.81 -7.33
C PRO A 22 -56.47 -8.21 -7.58
N LEU A 23 -56.47 -9.07 -6.54
CA LEU A 23 -57.04 -10.41 -6.64
C LEU A 23 -58.51 -10.33 -7.11
N PRO A 24 -58.94 -11.17 -8.07
CA PRO A 24 -60.34 -11.24 -8.49
C PRO A 24 -61.30 -11.47 -7.32
N ASN A 25 -62.48 -10.85 -7.38
CA ASN A 25 -63.53 -11.08 -6.39
C ASN A 25 -63.93 -12.57 -6.40
N ASN A 26 -63.95 -13.19 -5.21
CA ASN A 26 -64.16 -14.64 -4.94
C ASN A 26 -62.91 -15.54 -4.94
N CYS A 27 -61.70 -15.02 -4.80
CA CYS A 27 -60.55 -15.85 -4.46
C CYS A 27 -60.71 -16.44 -3.03
N SER A 28 -60.62 -17.77 -2.91
CA SER A 28 -60.60 -18.47 -1.62
C SER A 28 -59.43 -17.98 -0.76
N ASN A 29 -59.70 -17.62 0.50
CA ASN A 29 -58.66 -17.25 1.49
C ASN A 29 -57.63 -18.38 1.74
N THR A 30 -57.94 -19.60 1.29
CA THR A 30 -57.07 -20.77 1.43
C THR A 30 -56.81 -21.41 0.07
N ILE A 31 -55.55 -21.37 -0.36
CA ILE A 31 -55.06 -22.05 -1.55
C ILE A 31 -54.73 -23.50 -1.15
N LYS A 32 -55.59 -24.45 -1.51
CA LYS A 32 -55.31 -25.89 -1.35
C LYS A 32 -54.49 -26.38 -2.53
N HIS A 33 -53.17 -26.46 -2.36
CA HIS A 33 -52.27 -27.03 -3.37
C HIS A 33 -52.42 -28.56 -3.39
N ASN A 34 -53.36 -29.06 -4.19
CA ASN A 34 -53.73 -30.49 -4.25
C ASN A 34 -52.71 -31.38 -4.98
N TYR A 35 -51.59 -30.80 -5.44
CA TYR A 35 -50.53 -31.47 -6.18
C TYR A 35 -49.25 -31.70 -5.34
N LEU A 36 -49.23 -31.23 -4.10
CA LEU A 36 -48.09 -31.43 -3.19
C LEU A 36 -48.37 -32.64 -2.30
N SER A 37 -47.41 -33.57 -2.21
CA SER A 37 -47.46 -34.65 -1.23
C SER A 37 -47.45 -34.07 0.19
N VAL A 38 -48.00 -34.81 1.16
CA VAL A 38 -48.06 -34.38 2.57
C VAL A 38 -46.68 -33.95 3.09
N ASN A 39 -45.62 -34.65 2.68
CA ASN A 39 -44.24 -34.32 3.04
C ASN A 39 -43.76 -33.00 2.41
N ALA A 40 -44.07 -32.76 1.13
CA ALA A 40 -43.73 -31.51 0.46
C ALA A 40 -44.50 -30.32 1.07
N HIS A 41 -45.73 -30.54 1.52
CA HIS A 41 -46.53 -29.53 2.21
C HIS A 41 -45.89 -29.13 3.55
N VAL A 42 -45.42 -30.11 4.32
CA VAL A 42 -44.72 -29.89 5.60
C VAL A 42 -43.36 -29.20 5.38
N GLU A 43 -42.59 -29.59 4.35
CA GLU A 43 -41.33 -28.90 4.02
C GLU A 43 -41.54 -27.44 3.62
N ILE A 44 -42.55 -27.16 2.81
CA ILE A 44 -42.88 -25.81 2.39
C ILE A 44 -43.38 -24.99 3.57
N GLN A 45 -44.24 -25.54 4.43
CA GLN A 45 -44.65 -24.88 5.67
C GLN A 45 -43.47 -24.60 6.60
N ASN A 46 -42.53 -25.53 6.74
CA ASN A 46 -41.31 -25.34 7.54
C ASN A 46 -40.39 -24.27 6.93
N LYS A 47 -40.28 -24.18 5.60
CA LYS A 47 -39.56 -23.10 4.91
C LYS A 47 -40.24 -21.75 5.08
N ILE A 48 -41.57 -21.69 4.97
CA ILE A 48 -42.36 -20.47 5.18
C ILE A 48 -42.25 -20.03 6.64
N ALA A 49 -42.30 -20.94 7.61
CA ALA A 49 -42.09 -20.64 9.03
C ALA A 49 -40.67 -20.13 9.30
N LYS A 50 -39.65 -20.71 8.65
CA LYS A 50 -38.26 -20.19 8.69
C LYS A 50 -38.14 -18.78 8.11
N LEU A 51 -38.85 -18.48 7.02
CA LEU A 51 -38.89 -17.13 6.43
C LEU A 51 -39.68 -16.15 7.31
N GLY A 52 -40.74 -16.61 7.99
CA GLY A 52 -41.52 -15.82 8.95
C GLY A 52 -40.78 -15.54 10.27
N GLY A 53 -39.82 -16.39 10.65
CA GLY A 53 -38.94 -16.19 11.81
C GLY A 53 -37.71 -15.33 11.55
N MET A 54 -37.46 -14.93 10.29
CA MET A 54 -36.42 -13.97 9.96
C MET A 54 -36.93 -12.58 10.39
N PRO A 55 -36.18 -11.80 11.19
CA PRO A 55 -36.65 -10.50 11.66
C PRO A 55 -36.89 -9.60 10.45
N GLN A 56 -38.17 -9.45 10.05
CA GLN A 56 -38.59 -8.56 8.97
C GLN A 56 -38.11 -7.12 9.18
N GLY A 57 -37.72 -6.76 10.42
CA GLY A 57 -37.07 -5.51 10.74
C GLY A 57 -35.69 -5.32 10.08
N GLU A 58 -34.84 -6.35 9.97
CA GLU A 58 -33.51 -6.19 9.36
C GLU A 58 -33.58 -6.20 7.84
N ILE A 59 -34.35 -7.13 7.25
CA ILE A 59 -34.58 -7.14 5.80
C ILE A 59 -35.35 -5.88 5.37
N GLY A 60 -36.35 -5.46 6.15
CA GLY A 60 -37.09 -4.22 5.92
C GLY A 60 -36.18 -3.00 5.99
N LYS A 61 -35.30 -2.91 7.00
CA LYS A 61 -34.29 -1.84 7.11
C LYS A 61 -33.34 -1.84 5.91
N LEU A 62 -32.78 -3.00 5.55
CA LEU A 62 -31.90 -3.13 4.39
C LEU A 62 -32.62 -2.75 3.09
N LEU A 63 -33.90 -3.12 2.94
CA LEU A 63 -34.70 -2.76 1.76
C LEU A 63 -34.98 -1.25 1.72
N THR A 64 -35.27 -0.62 2.87
CA THR A 64 -35.45 0.84 2.95
C THR A 64 -34.14 1.60 2.71
N GLU A 65 -33.01 1.10 3.22
CA GLU A 65 -31.69 1.66 2.94
C GLU A 65 -31.32 1.50 1.47
N ASN A 66 -31.64 0.35 0.87
CA ASN A 66 -31.39 0.11 -0.55
C ASN A 66 -32.24 1.05 -1.41
N LYS A 67 -33.55 1.19 -1.12
CA LYS A 67 -34.43 2.18 -1.78
C LYS A 67 -33.93 3.61 -1.61
N LYS A 68 -33.44 3.98 -0.41
CA LYS A 68 -32.85 5.30 -0.16
C LYS A 68 -31.61 5.51 -1.01
N ARG A 69 -30.68 4.55 -1.02
CA ARG A 69 -29.46 4.58 -1.86
C ARG A 69 -29.79 4.61 -3.35
N GLU A 70 -30.83 3.89 -3.79
CA GLU A 70 -31.31 3.95 -5.18
C GLU A 70 -31.86 5.34 -5.53
N SER A 71 -32.60 5.98 -4.62
CA SER A 71 -33.11 7.34 -4.82
C SER A 71 -31.98 8.37 -4.86
N GLU A 72 -30.97 8.23 -4.00
CA GLU A 72 -29.77 9.05 -4.01
C GLU A 72 -28.97 8.84 -5.29
N ARG A 73 -28.81 7.59 -5.75
CA ARG A 73 -28.18 7.26 -7.03
C ARG A 73 -28.91 7.91 -8.20
N LYS A 74 -30.24 7.82 -8.26
CA LYS A 74 -31.05 8.47 -9.30
C LYS A 74 -30.91 10.00 -9.25
N ARG A 75 -30.87 10.59 -8.05
CA ARG A 75 -30.67 12.03 -7.89
C ARG A 75 -29.28 12.47 -8.37
N VAL A 76 -28.23 11.74 -8.01
CA VAL A 76 -26.86 12.02 -8.46
C VAL A 76 -26.73 11.84 -9.98
N ILE A 77 -27.38 10.84 -10.57
CA ILE A 77 -27.42 10.67 -12.03
C ILE A 77 -28.14 11.85 -12.69
N ALA A 78 -29.29 12.29 -12.17
CA ALA A 78 -30.01 13.44 -12.70
C ALA A 78 -29.22 14.76 -12.51
N GLU A 79 -28.45 14.88 -11.44
CA GLU A 79 -27.54 16.02 -11.22
C GLU A 79 -26.37 15.99 -12.19
N ILE A 80 -25.79 14.82 -12.47
CA ILE A 80 -24.78 14.62 -13.52
C ILE A 80 -25.36 14.95 -14.90
N GLU A 81 -26.59 14.53 -15.22
CA GLU A 81 -27.26 14.83 -16.50
C GLU A 81 -27.60 16.33 -16.62
N ASN A 82 -28.03 16.99 -15.54
CA ASN A 82 -28.20 18.45 -15.51
C ASN A 82 -26.87 19.19 -15.68
N LEU A 83 -25.80 18.69 -15.08
CA LEU A 83 -24.45 19.23 -15.25
C LEU A 83 -23.89 18.99 -16.67
N GLN A 84 -24.28 17.89 -17.33
CA GLN A 84 -24.02 17.67 -18.77
C GLN A 84 -24.76 18.70 -19.65
N GLY A 85 -25.89 19.26 -19.19
CA GLY A 85 -26.57 20.37 -19.87
C GLY A 85 -25.90 21.74 -19.71
N THR A 86 -24.89 21.87 -18.84
CA THR A 86 -24.18 23.14 -18.56
C THR A 86 -22.72 23.05 -19.00
N ASN A 87 -22.46 23.16 -20.31
CA ASN A 87 -21.17 23.36 -21.00
C ASN A 87 -19.88 23.14 -20.17
N ASN A 88 -19.71 21.92 -19.64
CA ASN A 88 -18.52 21.44 -18.95
C ASN A 88 -18.09 20.08 -19.55
N ASP A 89 -18.41 19.85 -20.82
CA ASP A 89 -18.12 18.60 -21.55
C ASP A 89 -16.66 18.18 -21.41
N LYS A 90 -15.73 19.15 -21.42
CA LYS A 90 -14.30 18.89 -21.19
C LYS A 90 -13.98 18.32 -19.81
N LEU A 91 -14.65 18.80 -18.75
CA LEU A 91 -14.44 18.28 -17.40
C LEU A 91 -15.04 16.89 -17.24
N VAL A 92 -16.17 16.62 -17.91
CA VAL A 92 -16.80 15.29 -17.94
C VAL A 92 -15.94 14.29 -18.72
N GLU A 93 -15.37 14.71 -19.84
CA GLU A 93 -14.41 13.92 -20.63
C GLU A 93 -13.16 13.59 -19.81
N GLN A 94 -12.54 14.61 -19.18
CA GLN A 94 -11.38 14.44 -18.32
C GLN A 94 -11.67 13.54 -17.11
N LEU A 95 -12.86 13.63 -16.52
CA LEU A 95 -13.26 12.77 -15.40
C LEU A 95 -13.48 11.31 -15.86
N LYS A 96 -14.00 11.10 -17.08
CA LYS A 96 -14.09 9.76 -17.68
C LYS A 96 -12.71 9.18 -17.98
N GLU A 97 -11.80 9.97 -18.56
CA GLU A 97 -10.41 9.56 -18.82
C GLU A 97 -9.68 9.22 -17.52
N ALA A 98 -9.78 10.08 -16.50
CA ALA A 98 -9.17 9.85 -15.20
C ALA A 98 -9.72 8.59 -14.52
N ASN A 99 -11.03 8.31 -14.64
CA ASN A 99 -11.62 7.07 -14.12
C ASN A 99 -11.13 5.83 -14.89
N GLN A 100 -11.03 5.91 -16.22
CA GLN A 100 -10.49 4.81 -17.01
C GLN A 100 -9.02 4.53 -16.69
N GLU A 101 -8.22 5.55 -16.43
CA GLU A 101 -6.85 5.39 -15.95
C GLU A 101 -6.82 4.79 -14.55
N ALA A 102 -7.66 5.27 -13.63
CA ALA A 102 -7.78 4.73 -12.28
C ALA A 102 -8.15 3.23 -12.30
N ASP A 103 -9.06 2.82 -13.18
CA ASP A 103 -9.44 1.42 -13.34
C ASP A 103 -8.29 0.57 -13.91
N LYS A 104 -7.55 1.06 -14.91
CA LYS A 104 -6.33 0.39 -15.43
C LYS A 104 -5.28 0.23 -14.33
N TYR A 105 -5.05 1.25 -13.50
CA TYR A 105 -4.11 1.16 -12.39
C TYR A 105 -4.57 0.18 -11.32
N LYS A 106 -5.88 0.14 -11.03
CA LYS A 106 -6.47 -0.81 -10.07
C LYS A 106 -6.33 -2.26 -10.53
N GLU A 107 -6.56 -2.53 -11.81
CA GLU A 107 -6.35 -3.86 -12.40
C GLU A 107 -4.87 -4.27 -12.34
N ARG A 108 -3.96 -3.38 -12.77
CA ARG A 108 -2.51 -3.62 -12.68
C ARG A 108 -2.07 -3.90 -11.25
N LEU A 109 -2.57 -3.12 -10.28
CA LEU A 109 -2.29 -3.32 -8.86
C LEU A 109 -2.79 -4.67 -8.37
N GLY A 110 -3.98 -5.11 -8.81
CA GLY A 110 -4.49 -6.45 -8.55
C GLY A 110 -3.58 -7.55 -9.09
N HIS A 111 -3.14 -7.44 -10.34
CA HIS A 111 -2.19 -8.38 -10.95
C HIS A 111 -0.83 -8.42 -10.24
N LEU A 112 -0.25 -7.25 -9.94
CA LEU A 112 1.01 -7.14 -9.21
C LEU A 112 0.90 -7.75 -7.80
N LYS A 113 -0.21 -7.52 -7.10
CA LYS A 113 -0.45 -8.11 -5.77
C LYS A 113 -0.55 -9.63 -5.83
N ASN A 114 -1.24 -10.17 -6.84
CA ASN A 114 -1.34 -11.62 -7.03
C ASN A 114 0.03 -12.23 -7.38
N ASN A 115 0.81 -11.58 -8.26
CA ASN A 115 2.17 -12.01 -8.58
C ASN A 115 3.07 -11.99 -7.34
N LEU A 116 2.96 -10.95 -6.51
CA LEU A 116 3.73 -10.85 -5.27
C LEU A 116 3.39 -12.00 -4.31
N ILE A 117 2.10 -12.32 -4.13
CA ILE A 117 1.66 -13.46 -3.32
C ILE A 117 2.22 -14.79 -3.89
N GLN A 118 2.22 -14.96 -5.21
CA GLN A 118 2.76 -16.15 -5.85
C GLN A 118 4.28 -16.26 -5.66
N HIS A 119 5.01 -15.17 -5.86
CA HIS A 119 6.46 -15.13 -5.63
C HIS A 119 6.81 -15.38 -4.17
N GLN A 120 6.02 -14.86 -3.23
CA GLN A 120 6.23 -15.09 -1.81
C GLN A 120 6.03 -16.56 -1.43
N LYS A 121 4.97 -17.20 -1.95
CA LYS A 121 4.78 -18.66 -1.79
C LYS A 121 5.91 -19.48 -2.40
N MET A 122 6.40 -19.08 -3.57
CA MET A 122 7.55 -19.72 -4.21
C MET A 122 8.82 -19.56 -3.38
N HIS A 123 9.05 -18.37 -2.83
CA HIS A 123 10.19 -18.09 -1.96
C HIS A 123 10.11 -18.91 -0.67
N GLU A 124 8.95 -19.00 -0.01
CA GLU A 124 8.74 -19.84 1.17
C GLU A 124 9.03 -21.31 0.87
N ARG A 125 8.55 -21.83 -0.27
CA ARG A 125 8.82 -23.20 -0.70
C ARG A 125 10.31 -23.45 -0.94
N LEU A 126 10.97 -22.58 -1.71
CA LEU A 126 12.41 -22.68 -2.00
C LEU A 126 13.24 -22.54 -0.73
N SER A 127 12.88 -21.62 0.16
CA SER A 127 13.57 -21.43 1.44
C SER A 127 13.45 -22.66 2.32
N LYS A 128 12.28 -23.30 2.34
CA LYS A 128 12.10 -24.56 3.05
C LYS A 128 12.92 -25.69 2.43
N GLU A 129 12.91 -25.81 1.11
CA GLU A 129 13.70 -26.82 0.40
C GLU A 129 15.21 -26.64 0.64
N VAL A 130 15.70 -25.40 0.65
CA VAL A 130 17.08 -25.08 1.03
C VAL A 130 17.37 -25.45 2.48
N SER A 131 16.43 -25.22 3.40
CA SER A 131 16.57 -25.65 4.80
C SER A 131 16.67 -27.16 4.89
N ASP A 132 15.74 -27.90 4.28
CA ASP A 132 15.69 -29.36 4.32
C ASP A 132 16.97 -29.97 3.69
N LEU A 133 17.47 -29.39 2.61
CA LEU A 133 18.74 -29.79 1.98
C LEU A 133 19.94 -29.45 2.88
N ASN A 134 19.94 -28.30 3.53
CA ASN A 134 20.99 -27.96 4.50
C ASN A 134 20.97 -28.89 5.70
N ASP A 135 19.81 -29.31 6.18
CA ASP A 135 19.69 -30.27 7.29
C ASP A 135 20.26 -31.63 6.89
N LYS A 136 19.95 -32.12 5.68
CA LYS A 136 20.56 -33.34 5.12
C LYS A 136 22.07 -33.24 4.96
N ILE A 137 22.58 -32.09 4.50
CA ILE A 137 24.02 -31.83 4.39
C ILE A 137 24.66 -31.77 5.79
N SER A 138 23.94 -31.19 6.75
CA SER A 138 24.38 -31.07 8.15
C SER A 138 24.54 -32.43 8.82
N GLU A 139 23.62 -33.35 8.55
CA GLU A 139 23.71 -34.74 8.99
C GLU A 139 24.87 -35.49 8.32
N SER A 140 25.28 -35.06 7.12
CA SER A 140 26.28 -35.75 6.31
C SER A 140 27.73 -35.31 6.58
N ASP A 141 27.98 -34.05 6.97
CA ASP A 141 29.34 -33.59 7.29
C ASP A 141 29.38 -32.35 8.24
N PRO A 142 29.73 -32.54 9.52
CA PRO A 142 29.85 -31.46 10.51
C PRO A 142 30.95 -30.42 10.24
N GLN A 143 32.00 -30.77 9.47
CA GLN A 143 33.12 -29.85 9.19
C GLN A 143 32.76 -28.82 8.12
N LEU A 144 31.99 -29.23 7.09
CA LEU A 144 31.50 -28.33 6.04
C LEU A 144 30.58 -27.24 6.60
N LEU A 145 29.78 -27.53 7.63
CA LEU A 145 28.92 -26.55 8.28
C LEU A 145 29.69 -25.45 9.00
N LYS A 146 30.77 -25.80 9.71
CA LYS A 146 31.58 -24.81 10.44
C LYS A 146 32.25 -23.85 9.47
N SER A 147 32.76 -24.38 8.36
CA SER A 147 33.39 -23.57 7.30
C SER A 147 32.37 -22.66 6.58
N ARG A 148 31.20 -23.20 6.20
CA ARG A 148 30.15 -22.40 5.53
C ARG A 148 29.56 -21.33 6.46
N ARG A 149 29.28 -21.66 7.73
CA ARG A 149 28.80 -20.67 8.70
C ARG A 149 29.85 -19.59 8.96
N ALA A 150 31.13 -19.94 9.06
CA ALA A 150 32.20 -18.96 9.17
C ALA A 150 32.25 -18.02 7.95
N GLY A 151 32.09 -18.54 6.74
CA GLY A 151 32.05 -17.74 5.52
C GLY A 151 30.82 -16.82 5.41
N GLU A 152 29.64 -17.28 5.82
CA GLU A 152 28.44 -16.42 5.86
C GLU A 152 28.53 -15.36 6.96
N VAL A 153 29.08 -15.70 8.12
CA VAL A 153 29.35 -14.74 9.19
C VAL A 153 30.34 -13.69 8.73
N ASP A 154 31.41 -14.07 8.02
CA ASP A 154 32.39 -13.13 7.47
C ASP A 154 31.75 -12.15 6.48
N LYS A 155 30.90 -12.63 5.57
CA LYS A 155 30.13 -11.76 4.65
C LYS A 155 29.21 -10.79 5.39
N VAL A 156 28.53 -11.26 6.43
CA VAL A 156 27.65 -10.42 7.26
C VAL A 156 28.46 -9.36 8.01
N ILE A 157 29.62 -9.73 8.55
CA ILE A 157 30.54 -8.80 9.23
C ILE A 157 31.03 -7.73 8.27
N VAL A 158 31.48 -8.10 7.07
CA VAL A 158 31.95 -7.14 6.05
C VAL A 158 30.84 -6.15 5.66
N ARG A 159 29.63 -6.63 5.38
CA ARG A 159 28.48 -5.75 5.07
C ARG A 159 28.12 -4.83 6.23
N LEU A 160 28.12 -5.35 7.45
CA LEU A 160 27.84 -4.57 8.64
C LEU A 160 28.91 -3.48 8.85
N ILE A 161 30.18 -3.79 8.61
CA ILE A 161 31.27 -2.81 8.66
C ILE A 161 31.03 -1.70 7.62
N GLU A 162 30.70 -2.04 6.38
CA GLU A 162 30.43 -1.07 5.31
C GLU A 162 29.24 -0.15 5.66
N GLU A 163 28.14 -0.70 6.16
CA GLU A 163 26.96 0.08 6.55
C GLU A 163 27.23 0.98 7.76
N LEU A 164 27.90 0.46 8.78
CA LEU A 164 28.27 1.23 9.97
C LEU A 164 29.26 2.34 9.64
N LEU A 165 30.24 2.09 8.77
CA LEU A 165 31.16 3.11 8.30
C LEU A 165 30.41 4.21 7.55
N LYS A 166 29.49 3.85 6.64
CA LYS A 166 28.66 4.83 5.93
C LYS A 166 27.88 5.72 6.89
N GLN A 167 27.18 5.13 7.85
CA GLN A 167 26.39 5.89 8.84
C GLN A 167 27.27 6.78 9.73
N LYS A 168 28.43 6.29 10.17
CA LYS A 168 29.35 7.06 11.00
C LYS A 168 29.95 8.24 10.25
N VAL A 169 30.34 8.03 8.99
CA VAL A 169 30.92 9.07 8.14
C VAL A 169 29.87 10.16 7.81
N GLU A 170 28.62 9.77 7.56
CA GLU A 170 27.50 10.70 7.37
C GLU A 170 27.27 11.55 8.63
N ALA A 171 27.23 10.92 9.81
CA ALA A 171 27.10 11.62 11.08
C ALA A 171 28.27 12.59 11.36
N VAL A 172 29.50 12.25 10.94
CA VAL A 172 30.65 13.18 11.03
C VAL A 172 30.45 14.37 10.08
N GLY A 173 30.00 14.15 8.83
CA GLY A 173 29.73 15.23 7.88
C GLY A 173 28.65 16.21 8.38
N GLU A 174 27.57 15.70 8.95
CA GLU A 174 26.51 16.52 9.56
C GLU A 174 27.02 17.31 10.77
N ALA A 175 27.78 16.65 11.66
CA ALA A 175 28.35 17.30 12.83
C ALA A 175 29.37 18.39 12.42
N ALA A 176 30.21 18.11 11.42
CA ALA A 176 31.18 19.05 10.88
C ALA A 176 30.48 20.25 10.24
N THR A 177 29.42 20.00 9.45
CA THR A 177 28.58 21.06 8.86
C THR A 177 28.03 21.99 9.93
N ARG A 178 27.43 21.42 10.99
CA ARG A 178 26.85 22.20 12.09
C ARG A 178 27.90 23.03 12.84
N ILE A 179 29.07 22.45 13.12
CA ILE A 179 30.16 23.14 13.83
C ILE A 179 30.75 24.23 12.93
N ASN A 180 30.97 23.94 11.66
CA ASN A 180 31.47 24.90 10.69
C ASN A 180 30.54 26.11 10.57
N ARG A 181 29.22 25.89 10.48
CA ARG A 181 28.23 26.99 10.48
C ARG A 181 28.22 27.83 11.75
N ALA A 182 28.64 27.26 12.89
CA ALA A 182 28.69 27.97 14.16
C ALA A 182 29.97 28.81 14.34
N ILE A 183 31.07 28.40 13.70
CA ILE A 183 32.40 29.03 13.86
C ILE A 183 32.73 29.94 12.67
N ALA A 184 32.35 29.56 11.46
CA ALA A 184 32.63 30.33 10.25
C ALA A 184 31.80 31.60 10.21
N HIS A 185 32.48 32.74 10.14
CA HIS A 185 31.83 34.06 10.01
C HIS A 185 31.26 34.28 8.60
N ASP A 186 31.88 33.66 7.60
CA ASP A 186 31.48 33.73 6.20
C ASP A 186 30.89 32.39 5.73
N LYS A 187 29.66 32.43 5.20
CA LYS A 187 28.83 31.24 4.96
C LYS A 187 29.03 30.63 3.57
N HIS A 188 30.25 30.59 3.05
CA HIS A 188 30.49 30.04 1.70
C HIS A 188 30.25 28.53 1.63
N ILE A 189 30.36 27.82 2.76
CA ILE A 189 30.10 26.37 2.86
C ILE A 189 28.74 26.16 3.52
N ASP A 190 27.78 25.63 2.76
CA ASP A 190 26.48 25.24 3.28
C ASP A 190 26.52 23.83 3.87
N HIS A 191 27.14 22.86 3.17
CA HIS A 191 27.12 21.45 3.58
C HIS A 191 28.47 20.74 3.32
N ILE A 192 28.89 19.91 4.27
CA ILE A 192 30.10 19.09 4.18
C ILE A 192 29.67 17.63 4.06
N ARG A 193 30.02 17.00 2.94
CA ARG A 193 29.81 15.56 2.73
C ARG A 193 31.12 14.83 2.82
N ILE A 194 31.15 13.76 3.60
CA ILE A 194 32.28 12.86 3.68
C ILE A 194 31.84 11.52 3.07
N LYS A 195 32.67 10.97 2.18
CA LYS A 195 32.45 9.65 1.59
C LYS A 195 33.15 8.60 2.44
N ALA A 196 32.68 7.35 2.36
CA ALA A 196 33.25 6.23 3.13
C ALA A 196 34.75 5.98 2.85
N ASN A 197 35.26 6.43 1.70
CA ASN A 197 36.67 6.39 1.35
C ASN A 197 37.52 7.55 1.93
N GLY A 198 36.93 8.39 2.79
CA GLY A 198 37.60 9.55 3.39
C GLY A 198 37.68 10.78 2.50
N GLN A 199 37.14 10.74 1.28
CA GLN A 199 37.05 11.94 0.43
C GLN A 199 35.99 12.90 0.95
N MET A 200 36.37 14.16 1.09
CA MET A 200 35.50 15.24 1.52
C MET A 200 35.12 16.10 0.32
N SER A 201 33.82 16.38 0.19
CA SER A 201 33.27 17.30 -0.79
C SER A 201 32.53 18.42 -0.05
N LEU A 202 32.79 19.66 -0.46
CA LEU A 202 32.22 20.87 0.14
C LEU A 202 31.17 21.41 -0.81
N PHE A 203 29.99 21.76 -0.29
CA PHE A 203 28.87 22.25 -1.08
C PHE A 203 28.47 23.66 -0.62
N GLY A 204 28.31 24.55 -1.59
CA GLY A 204 27.77 25.89 -1.39
C GLY A 204 26.24 25.90 -1.31
N TYR A 205 25.65 27.08 -1.13
CA TYR A 205 24.20 27.28 -1.09
C TYR A 205 23.48 26.98 -2.41
N ASP A 206 24.22 27.02 -3.50
CA ASP A 206 23.75 26.68 -4.86
C ASP A 206 23.68 25.17 -5.10
N GLY A 207 24.16 24.36 -4.15
CA GLY A 207 24.19 22.90 -4.24
C GLY A 207 25.32 22.37 -5.12
N TYR A 208 26.21 23.23 -5.63
CA TYR A 208 27.37 22.82 -6.41
C TYR A 208 28.58 22.54 -5.50
N GLU A 209 29.43 21.61 -5.94
CA GLU A 209 30.68 21.32 -5.24
C GLU A 209 31.61 22.53 -5.36
N THR A 210 31.89 23.18 -4.24
CA THR A 210 32.74 24.36 -4.18
C THR A 210 34.16 23.92 -3.85
N HIS A 211 35.10 24.19 -4.76
CA HIS A 211 36.51 24.19 -4.42
C HIS A 211 36.79 25.49 -3.67
N VAL A 212 36.98 25.41 -2.35
CA VAL A 212 37.18 26.60 -1.54
C VAL A 212 38.65 27.00 -1.71
N ASP A 213 38.94 27.95 -2.62
CA ASP A 213 40.25 28.61 -2.79
C ASP A 213 40.54 29.55 -1.61
N SER A 214 40.68 28.97 -0.41
CA SER A 214 39.94 29.54 0.71
C SER A 214 40.66 30.41 1.71
N SER A 215 41.81 31.03 1.46
CA SER A 215 42.56 31.72 2.54
C SER A 215 42.93 30.78 3.70
N ALA A 216 44.11 30.94 4.28
CA ALA A 216 44.57 30.05 5.35
C ALA A 216 43.59 29.96 6.55
N GLY A 217 42.78 31.01 6.79
CA GLY A 217 41.82 31.06 7.90
C GLY A 217 40.59 30.16 7.74
N GLN A 218 39.99 30.05 6.56
CA GLN A 218 38.81 29.19 6.36
C GLN A 218 39.19 27.71 6.44
N MET A 219 40.38 27.36 5.92
CA MET A 219 40.90 26.01 6.02
C MET A 219 41.11 25.59 7.48
N GLN A 220 41.59 26.49 8.34
CA GLN A 220 41.73 26.23 9.77
C GLN A 220 40.37 25.99 10.45
N ILE A 221 39.37 26.81 10.16
CA ILE A 221 38.01 26.65 10.71
C ILE A 221 37.40 25.31 10.27
N LEU A 222 37.60 24.93 9.01
CA LEU A 222 37.14 23.66 8.47
C LEU A 222 37.79 22.46 9.16
N ILE A 223 39.12 22.49 9.35
CA ILE A 223 39.87 21.44 10.05
C ILE A 223 39.40 21.31 11.51
N ILE A 224 39.27 22.43 12.23
CA ILE A 224 38.78 22.44 13.62
C ILE A 224 37.37 21.85 13.69
N SER A 225 36.51 22.20 12.74
CA SER A 225 35.13 21.69 12.67
C SER A 225 35.09 20.18 12.43
N LEU A 226 35.97 19.68 11.56
CA LEU A 226 36.09 18.24 11.26
C LEU A 226 36.63 17.46 12.46
N VAL A 227 37.70 17.94 13.10
CA VAL A 227 38.30 17.30 14.29
C VAL A 227 37.29 17.29 15.44
N SER A 228 36.58 18.39 15.65
CA SER A 228 35.55 18.50 16.69
C SER A 228 34.34 17.59 16.40
N ALA A 229 33.95 17.47 15.13
CA ALA A 229 32.90 16.54 14.71
C ALA A 229 33.30 15.09 14.91
N LEU A 230 34.54 14.74 14.56
CA LEU A 230 35.10 13.41 14.77
C LEU A 230 35.10 13.06 16.25
N ALA A 231 35.63 13.95 17.11
CA ALA A 231 35.62 13.77 18.57
C ALA A 231 34.19 13.57 19.11
N LYS A 232 33.22 14.36 18.61
CA LYS A 232 31.81 14.27 19.00
C LYS A 232 31.14 12.95 18.60
N VAL A 233 31.39 12.44 17.39
CA VAL A 233 30.73 11.23 16.86
C VAL A 233 31.39 9.95 17.36
N THR A 234 32.70 9.98 17.58
CA THR A 234 33.48 8.84 18.10
C THR A 234 33.49 8.76 19.62
N ARG A 235 33.06 9.82 20.33
CA ARG A 235 33.26 10.01 21.78
C ARG A 235 34.74 9.89 22.20
N TYR A 236 35.66 10.02 21.25
CA TYR A 236 37.09 9.98 21.48
C TYR A 236 37.56 11.40 21.85
N GLN A 237 38.16 11.57 23.02
CA GLN A 237 38.80 12.82 23.42
C GLN A 237 40.11 12.96 22.64
N ALA A 238 40.07 13.61 21.48
CA ALA A 238 41.27 13.98 20.75
C ALA A 238 42.05 15.03 21.57
N PRO A 239 43.32 14.79 21.96
CA PRO A 239 44.11 15.78 22.67
C PRO A 239 44.52 16.89 21.69
N PHE A 240 44.04 18.11 21.94
CA PHE A 240 44.49 19.29 21.20
C PHE A 240 45.85 19.74 21.76
N ILE A 241 46.92 19.62 20.96
CA ILE A 241 48.21 20.23 21.26
C ILE A 241 48.29 21.51 20.43
N TYR A 242 48.28 22.66 21.11
CA TYR A 242 48.56 23.97 20.50
C TYR A 242 50.08 24.14 20.37
N TYR A 243 50.53 24.64 19.22
CA TYR A 243 51.86 25.21 19.02
C TYR A 243 51.71 26.68 18.61
#